data_AF-A0A4E0QXK4-F1
#
_entry.id   AF-A0A4E0QXK4-F1
#
_cell.length_a   1.000
_cell.length_b   1.000
_cell.length_c   1.000
_cell.angle_alpha   90.00
_cell.angle_beta   90.00
_cell.angle_gamma   90.00
#
_symmetry.space_group_name_H-M   'P 1'
#
loop_
_entity.id
_entity.type
_entity.pdbx_description
1 polymer ?
#
loop_
_entity_poly.entity_id
_entity_poly.type
_entity_poly.pdbx_seq_one_letter_code
_entity_poly.pdbx_strand_id
1 'polypeptide(L)'
;FKILGDSGLKLMPLQLKWFLAGLWEYWFSLEENEMSLELTPKQITEMGKMWGDVYLSGLGVDERLAGLPPKEVLPYFKPQLAKLSLDEIKVLEKYLSQLKQKAKR
;
A
#
# COMPACT_ATOMS: atom_id res chain seq x y z
N PHE A 1 18.51 -2.30 13.83
CA PHE A 1 17.32 -2.08 13.00
C PHE A 1 17.57 -1.46 11.63
N LYS A 2 18.53 -0.54 11.43
CA LYS A 2 18.79 0.08 10.11
C LYS A 2 19.03 -0.92 8.95
N ILE A 3 19.86 -1.93 9.18
CA ILE A 3 20.14 -3.01 8.20
C ILE A 3 18.88 -3.85 7.90
N LEU A 4 18.00 -4.01 8.89
CA LEU A 4 16.73 -4.72 8.73
C LEU A 4 15.77 -3.93 7.83
N GLY A 5 15.72 -2.60 7.98
CA GLY A 5 14.89 -1.70 7.19
C GLY A 5 15.30 -1.62 5.72
N ASP A 6 16.60 -1.50 5.45
CA ASP A 6 17.10 -1.23 4.10
C ASP A 6 17.05 -2.45 3.16
N SER A 7 17.11 -3.68 3.69
CA SER A 7 17.22 -4.89 2.86
C SER A 7 16.42 -6.08 3.40
N GLY A 8 16.36 -6.26 4.72
CA GLY A 8 15.69 -7.39 5.34
C GLY A 8 14.18 -7.39 5.11
N LEU A 9 13.50 -6.27 5.35
CA LEU A 9 12.04 -6.19 5.30
C LEU A 9 11.48 -6.40 3.89
N LYS A 10 12.21 -6.11 2.81
CA LYS A 10 11.69 -6.32 1.44
C LYS A 10 11.52 -7.81 1.10
N LEU A 11 12.34 -8.68 1.67
CA LEU A 11 12.38 -10.12 1.37
C LEU A 11 11.61 -10.97 2.39
N MET A 12 11.05 -10.35 3.44
CA MET A 12 10.38 -11.09 4.50
C MET A 12 8.91 -11.42 4.17
N PRO A 13 8.44 -12.63 4.53
CA PRO A 13 7.03 -12.97 4.53
C PRO A 13 6.23 -11.99 5.38
N LEU A 14 4.97 -11.73 4.98
CA LEU A 14 4.07 -10.79 5.64
C LEU A 14 3.97 -11.05 7.15
N GLN A 15 3.91 -12.31 7.55
CA GLN A 15 3.85 -12.76 8.95
C GLN A 15 5.07 -12.34 9.78
N LEU A 16 6.27 -12.36 9.19
CA LEU A 16 7.50 -11.96 9.88
C LEU A 16 7.59 -10.44 10.03
N LYS A 17 7.02 -9.68 9.07
CA LYS A 17 6.87 -8.23 9.20
C LYS A 17 5.94 -7.89 10.35
N TRP A 18 4.79 -8.57 10.45
CA TRP A 18 3.84 -8.43 11.56
C TRP A 18 4.40 -8.90 12.92
N PHE A 19 5.29 -9.89 12.91
CA PHE A 19 6.00 -10.31 14.11
C PHE A 19 6.97 -9.23 14.61
N LEU A 20 7.82 -8.69 13.74
CA LEU A 20 8.77 -7.62 14.09
C LEU A 20 8.05 -6.34 14.52
N ALA A 21 6.94 -6.07 13.87
CA ALA A 21 5.96 -5.07 14.21
C ALA A 21 5.43 -5.20 15.64
N GLY A 22 4.87 -6.36 15.99
CA GLY A 22 4.34 -6.63 17.33
C GLY A 22 5.44 -6.65 18.40
N LEU A 23 6.64 -7.15 18.07
CA LEU A 23 7.82 -7.08 18.94
C LEU A 23 8.21 -5.63 19.27
N TRP A 24 8.12 -4.75 18.29
CA TRP A 24 8.36 -3.33 18.48
C TRP A 24 7.27 -2.74 19.38
N GLU A 25 5.99 -2.90 19.07
CA GLU A 25 4.88 -2.43 19.92
C GLU A 25 5.00 -2.92 21.38
N TYR A 26 5.36 -4.19 21.56
CA TYR A 26 5.60 -4.81 22.86
C TYR A 26 6.77 -4.18 23.61
N TRP A 27 7.89 -3.88 22.92
CA TRP A 27 9.04 -3.17 23.50
C TRP A 27 8.72 -1.76 23.99
N PHE A 28 7.74 -1.08 23.40
CA PHE A 28 7.30 0.26 23.84
C PHE A 28 6.14 0.21 24.85
N SER A 29 5.51 -0.96 25.02
CA SER A 29 4.37 -1.15 25.94
C SER A 29 4.78 -1.76 27.28
N LEU A 30 6.00 -2.30 27.39
CA LEU A 30 6.56 -2.79 28.66
C LEU A 30 7.16 -1.63 29.46
N GLU A 31 6.30 -0.97 30.23
CA GLU A 31 6.72 -0.17 31.38
C GLU A 31 7.26 -1.10 32.46
N GLU A 32 8.58 -1.07 32.68
CA GLU A 32 9.12 -1.11 34.04
C GLU A 32 10.53 -0.52 34.16
N ASN A 33 11.23 -0.23 33.06
CA ASN A 33 12.47 0.55 33.14
C ASN A 33 12.61 1.52 31.96
N GLU A 34 12.62 2.81 32.32
CA GLU A 34 13.23 3.95 31.64
C GLU A 34 13.83 3.66 30.25
N MET A 35 13.00 3.64 29.23
CA MET A 35 13.46 4.06 27.91
C MET A 35 12.63 5.26 27.50
N SER A 36 13.08 6.46 27.91
CA SER A 36 12.66 7.74 27.35
C SER A 36 13.17 7.84 25.91
N LEU A 37 12.65 6.99 25.04
CA LEU A 37 13.03 6.93 23.64
C LEU A 37 12.18 7.96 22.92
N GLU A 38 12.63 9.21 22.94
CA GLU A 38 11.99 10.31 22.21
C GLU A 38 12.12 10.04 20.70
N LEU A 39 11.03 9.54 20.11
CA LEU A 39 10.92 9.44 18.67
C LEU A 39 10.72 10.83 18.08
N THR A 40 11.66 11.24 17.25
CA THR A 40 11.51 12.48 16.48
C THR A 40 10.31 12.36 15.52
N PRO A 41 9.63 13.46 15.17
CA PRO A 41 8.54 13.44 14.19
C PRO A 41 8.92 12.78 12.85
N LYS A 42 10.19 12.89 12.46
CA LYS A 42 10.73 12.24 11.26
C LYS A 42 10.72 10.71 11.38
N GLN A 43 11.19 10.18 12.52
CA GLN A 43 11.17 8.73 12.77
C GLN A 43 9.75 8.19 12.82
N ILE A 44 8.81 8.92 13.43
CA ILE A 44 7.38 8.56 13.44
C ILE A 44 6.82 8.51 12.01
N THR A 45 7.18 9.46 11.16
CA THR A 45 6.72 9.51 9.77
C THR A 45 7.29 8.35 8.94
N GLU A 46 8.59 8.08 9.06
CA GLU A 46 9.26 6.96 8.39
C GLU A 46 8.67 5.63 8.84
N MET A 47 8.40 5.51 10.13
CA MET A 47 7.71 4.37 10.71
C MET A 47 6.31 4.22 10.12
N GLY A 48 5.47 5.26 10.16
CA GLY A 48 4.12 5.22 9.59
C GLY A 48 4.08 4.83 8.11
N LYS A 49 5.05 5.27 7.31
CA LYS A 49 5.19 4.83 5.91
C LYS A 49 5.49 3.34 5.79
N MET A 50 6.44 2.84 6.59
CA MET A 50 6.78 1.42 6.61
C MET A 50 5.56 0.55 6.95
N TRP A 51 4.82 0.93 8.00
CA TRP A 51 3.60 0.24 8.41
C TRP A 51 2.49 0.33 7.36
N GLY A 52 2.30 1.51 6.77
CA GLY A 52 1.36 1.72 5.68
C GLY A 52 1.67 0.81 4.50
N ASP A 53 2.94 0.72 4.08
CA ASP A 53 3.37 -0.15 3.00
C ASP A 53 3.12 -1.63 3.30
N VAL A 54 3.39 -2.08 4.53
CA VAL A 54 3.12 -3.47 4.95
C VAL A 54 1.63 -3.77 4.94
N TYR A 55 0.83 -2.92 5.58
CA TYR A 55 -0.62 -3.10 5.64
C TYR A 55 -1.24 -3.10 4.25
N LEU A 56 -0.93 -2.07 3.45
CA LEU A 56 -1.44 -1.96 2.09
C LEU A 56 -0.99 -3.13 1.23
N SER A 57 0.23 -3.66 1.39
CA SER A 57 0.69 -4.81 0.61
C SER A 57 -0.15 -6.08 0.80
N GLY A 58 -0.80 -6.23 1.96
CA GLY A 58 -1.69 -7.34 2.26
C GLY A 58 -3.11 -7.22 1.71
N LEU A 59 -3.53 -6.02 1.31
CA LEU A 59 -4.89 -5.75 0.82
C LEU A 59 -5.03 -6.03 -0.68
N GLY A 60 -6.22 -6.46 -1.09
CA GLY A 60 -6.68 -6.51 -2.47
C GLY A 60 -6.75 -5.11 -3.11
N VAL A 61 -6.73 -5.03 -4.45
CA VAL A 61 -6.78 -3.74 -5.17
C VAL A 61 -8.11 -3.02 -4.93
N ASP A 62 -9.21 -3.77 -4.84
CA ASP A 62 -10.54 -3.29 -4.51
C ASP A 62 -10.59 -2.69 -3.09
N GLU A 63 -10.00 -3.35 -2.11
CA GLU A 63 -9.92 -2.85 -0.73
C GLU A 63 -9.06 -1.59 -0.64
N ARG A 64 -7.93 -1.52 -1.35
CA ARG A 64 -7.07 -0.33 -1.38
C ARG A 64 -7.75 0.89 -1.99
N LEU A 65 -8.68 0.67 -2.93
CA LEU A 65 -9.41 1.73 -3.62
C LEU A 65 -10.78 2.00 -2.98
N ALA A 66 -11.15 1.27 -1.92
CA ALA A 66 -12.43 1.43 -1.26
C ALA A 66 -12.59 2.85 -0.71
N GLY A 67 -13.74 3.47 -0.98
CA GLY A 67 -14.06 4.83 -0.53
C GLY A 67 -13.48 5.95 -1.40
N LEU A 68 -12.61 5.66 -2.37
CA LEU A 68 -12.12 6.65 -3.32
C LEU A 68 -13.03 6.74 -4.55
N PRO A 69 -13.55 7.94 -4.90
CA PRO A 69 -14.38 8.07 -6.09
C PRO A 69 -13.52 7.87 -7.35
N PRO A 70 -14.04 7.20 -8.40
CA PRO A 70 -13.26 6.91 -9.61
C PRO A 70 -12.63 8.15 -10.27
N LYS A 71 -13.28 9.32 -10.17
CA LYS A 71 -12.76 10.58 -10.74
C LYS A 71 -11.44 11.03 -10.13
N GLU A 72 -11.19 10.71 -8.86
CA GLU A 72 -9.96 11.06 -8.15
C GLU A 72 -8.83 10.07 -8.45
N VAL A 73 -9.15 8.80 -8.70
CA VAL A 73 -8.16 7.75 -8.92
C VAL A 73 -7.71 7.67 -10.39
N LEU A 74 -8.63 7.86 -11.34
CA LEU A 74 -8.36 7.72 -12.78
C LEU A 74 -7.16 8.53 -13.31
N PRO A 75 -6.89 9.78 -12.87
CA PRO A 75 -5.72 10.54 -13.34
C PRO A 75 -4.38 9.83 -13.08
N TYR A 76 -4.27 9.07 -11.99
CA TYR A 76 -3.06 8.36 -11.60
C TYR A 76 -2.77 7.13 -12.48
N PHE A 77 -3.79 6.60 -13.17
CA PHE A 77 -3.63 5.50 -14.13
C PHE A 77 -3.16 5.95 -15.51
N LYS A 78 -3.23 7.25 -15.86
CA LYS A 78 -2.83 7.76 -17.17
C LYS A 78 -1.42 7.31 -17.63
N PRO A 79 -0.37 7.36 -16.78
CA PRO A 79 0.96 6.90 -17.19
C PRO A 79 1.04 5.39 -17.43
N GLN A 80 0.20 4.60 -16.79
CA GLN A 80 0.14 3.14 -17.01
C GLN A 80 -0.66 2.80 -18.27
N LEU A 81 -1.76 3.50 -18.51
CA LEU A 81 -2.56 3.36 -19.74
C LEU A 81 -1.72 3.63 -21.00
N ALA A 82 -0.77 4.56 -20.93
CA ALA A 82 0.16 4.86 -22.02
C ALA A 82 1.16 3.74 -22.34
N LYS A 83 1.29 2.73 -21.47
CA LYS A 83 2.22 1.60 -21.62
C LYS A 83 1.52 0.30 -22.07
N LEU A 84 0.21 0.34 -22.26
CA LEU A 84 -0.56 -0.83 -22.66
C LEU A 84 -0.18 -1.29 -24.08
N SER A 85 -0.19 -2.60 -24.26
CA SER A 85 -0.09 -3.22 -25.58
C SER A 85 -1.37 -3.01 -26.39
N LEU A 86 -1.26 -3.20 -27.71
CA LEU A 86 -2.40 -3.06 -28.62
C LEU A 86 -3.55 -4.02 -28.29
N ASP A 87 -3.24 -5.23 -27.81
CA ASP A 87 -4.25 -6.22 -27.46
C ASP A 87 -4.99 -5.86 -26.17
N GLU A 88 -4.28 -5.33 -25.17
CA GLU A 88 -4.90 -4.80 -23.94
C GLU A 88 -5.82 -3.61 -24.24
N ILE A 89 -5.40 -2.72 -25.15
CA ILE A 89 -6.22 -1.59 -25.61
C ILE A 89 -7.52 -2.10 -26.24
N LYS A 90 -7.46 -3.08 -27.15
CA LYS A 90 -8.66 -3.66 -27.78
C LYS A 90 -9.64 -4.27 -26.77
N VAL A 91 -9.11 -4.96 -25.74
CA VAL A 91 -9.94 -5.51 -24.65
C VAL A 91 -10.68 -4.40 -23.91
N LEU A 92 -9.98 -3.31 -23.58
CA LEU A 92 -10.58 -2.15 -22.91
C LEU A 92 -11.62 -1.45 -23.79
N GLU A 93 -11.34 -1.23 -25.08
CA GLU A 93 -12.28 -0.63 -26.03
C GLU A 93 -13.58 -1.43 -26.14
N LYS A 94 -13.48 -2.76 -26.22
CA LYS A 94 -14.64 -3.66 -26.24
C LYS A 94 -15.47 -3.51 -24.97
N TYR A 95 -14.82 -3.53 -23.80
CA TYR A 95 -15.49 -3.37 -22.51
C TYR A 95 -16.20 -2.01 -22.39
N LEU A 96 -15.52 -0.91 -22.75
CA LEU A 96 -16.10 0.44 -22.73
C LEU A 96 -17.28 0.57 -23.69
N SER A 97 -17.24 -0.09 -24.84
CA SER A 97 -18.34 -0.09 -25.82
C SER A 97 -19.59 -0.78 -25.25
N GLN A 98 -19.42 -1.90 -24.55
CA GLN A 98 -20.53 -2.58 -23.87
C GLN A 98 -21.14 -1.71 -22.77
N LEU A 99 -20.31 -1.02 -21.98
CA LEU A 99 -20.79 -0.10 -20.94
C LEU A 99 -21.59 1.07 -21.53
N LYS A 100 -21.11 1.68 -22.61
CA LYS A 100 -21.83 2.77 -23.30
C LYS A 100 -23.19 2.31 -23.84
N GLN A 101 -23.27 1.09 -24.38
CA GLN A 101 -24.55 0.53 -24.84
C GLN A 101 -25.52 0.29 -23.68
N LYS A 102 -25.02 -0.22 -22.54
CA LYS A 102 -25.83 -0.42 -21.33
C LYS A 102 -26.33 0.89 -20.74
N ALA A 103 -25.53 1.96 -20.80
CA ALA A 103 -25.91 3.28 -20.30
C ALA A 103 -26.88 4.06 -21.22
N LYS A 104 -27.02 3.62 -22.48
CA LYS A 104 -27.94 4.23 -23.46
C LYS A 104 -29.31 3.54 -23.50
N ARG A 105 -29.44 2.37 -22.87
CA ARG A 105 -30.69 1.65 -22.65
C ARG A 105 -31.30 2.10 -21.33
#